data_AF-A0A285M1V8-F1
#
_entry.id   AF-A0A285M1V8-F1
#
_cell.length_a   1.000
_cell.length_b   1.000
_cell.length_c   1.000
_cell.angle_alpha   90.00
_cell.angle_beta   90.00
_cell.angle_gamma   90.00
#
_symmetry.space_group_name_H-M   'P 1'
#
loop_
_entity.id
_entity.type
_entity.pdbx_description
1 polymer ?
#
loop_
_entity_poly.entity_id
_entity_poly.type
_entity_poly.pdbx_seq_one_letter_code
_entity_poly.pdbx_strand_id
1 'polypeptide(L)'
;MPGFGSAHIIYSERGKFLSTATQMEMMPEGPSPMSLVSDRMDPEQALELILSSLDEAKAEDILSIDLRGKSSLADFMIITSGRSHRHVGAVSDRLLRDLKDNGFGNAHVEGLPNCDWVLIDTGDHIVHIFRPEVREFYNIEKMWAAESQDDV
;
A
#
# COMPACT_ATOMS: atom_id res chain seq x y z
N MET A 1 -26.87 -25.64 -2.98
CA MET A 1 -26.83 -27.12 -2.92
C MET A 1 -28.05 -27.65 -3.66
N PRO A 2 -27.96 -28.75 -4.41
CA PRO A 2 -27.54 -28.95 -5.81
C PRO A 2 -28.76 -29.42 -6.65
N GLY A 3 -28.74 -29.84 -7.93
CA GLY A 3 -27.70 -30.11 -8.90
C GLY A 3 -28.30 -30.80 -10.15
N PHE A 4 -27.55 -30.70 -11.25
CA PHE A 4 -27.33 -31.61 -12.40
C PHE A 4 -28.36 -32.72 -12.73
N GLY A 5 -28.65 -33.05 -13.99
CA GLY A 5 -28.05 -32.60 -15.24
C GLY A 5 -28.38 -33.51 -16.43
N SER A 6 -27.79 -33.13 -17.56
CA SER A 6 -27.56 -33.87 -18.82
C SER A 6 -28.77 -34.23 -19.70
N ALA A 7 -28.84 -33.55 -20.84
CA ALA A 7 -29.72 -33.86 -21.97
C ALA A 7 -28.87 -34.08 -23.24
N HIS A 8 -29.25 -35.08 -24.02
CA HIS A 8 -28.98 -35.21 -25.45
C HIS A 8 -30.10 -36.04 -26.08
N ILE A 9 -30.69 -35.56 -27.17
CA ILE A 9 -30.73 -36.21 -28.50
C ILE A 9 -31.70 -35.42 -29.43
N ILE A 10 -31.36 -35.50 -30.70
CA ILE A 10 -31.72 -34.74 -31.91
C ILE A 10 -33.01 -35.27 -32.57
N TYR A 11 -33.86 -34.43 -33.19
CA TYR A 11 -34.36 -34.51 -34.59
C TYR A 11 -35.42 -33.44 -34.96
N SER A 12 -35.68 -33.33 -36.27
CA SER A 12 -36.30 -32.23 -37.03
C SER A 12 -37.74 -32.48 -37.54
N GLU A 13 -38.39 -31.37 -37.93
CA GLU A 13 -39.48 -31.15 -38.91
C GLU A 13 -40.99 -31.08 -38.54
N ARG A 14 -41.57 -29.91 -38.90
CA ARG A 14 -42.97 -29.49 -39.19
C ARG A 14 -43.94 -29.16 -38.04
N GLY A 15 -44.59 -27.99 -38.19
CA GLY A 15 -45.95 -27.72 -37.71
C GLY A 15 -46.05 -26.70 -36.58
N LYS A 16 -46.63 -25.53 -36.86
CA LYS A 16 -47.02 -24.53 -35.85
C LYS A 16 -47.94 -25.14 -34.79
N PHE A 17 -47.78 -24.79 -33.50
CA PHE A 17 -48.86 -24.28 -32.64
C PHE A 17 -48.31 -23.64 -31.34
N LEU A 18 -49.02 -22.60 -30.89
CA LEU A 18 -48.76 -21.78 -29.70
C LEU A 18 -49.00 -22.56 -28.41
N SER A 19 -48.16 -22.34 -27.39
CA SER A 19 -48.58 -22.51 -25.98
C SER A 19 -47.78 -21.59 -25.05
N THR A 20 -48.52 -21.08 -24.06
CA THR A 20 -48.20 -20.06 -23.08
C THR A 20 -47.48 -20.64 -21.85
N ALA A 21 -46.63 -19.79 -21.25
CA ALA A 21 -46.08 -19.83 -19.89
C ALA A 21 -45.05 -20.91 -19.55
N THR A 22 -43.81 -20.47 -19.24
CA THR A 22 -43.28 -20.45 -17.87
C THR A 22 -41.79 -20.11 -17.88
N GLN A 23 -41.40 -19.31 -16.88
CA GLN A 23 -40.06 -19.10 -16.34
C GLN A 23 -39.21 -17.93 -16.89
N MET A 24 -39.15 -16.90 -16.02
CA MET A 24 -38.12 -15.88 -15.85
C MET A 24 -36.75 -16.26 -16.44
N GLU A 25 -36.29 -15.45 -17.40
CA GLU A 25 -34.87 -15.30 -17.69
C GLU A 25 -34.19 -14.67 -16.48
N MET A 26 -33.53 -15.48 -15.65
CA MET A 26 -32.42 -15.00 -14.84
C MET A 26 -31.14 -15.28 -15.63
N MET A 27 -30.61 -14.21 -16.21
CA MET A 27 -29.28 -14.16 -16.79
C MET A 27 -28.27 -14.53 -15.69
N PRO A 28 -27.25 -15.37 -15.95
CA PRO A 28 -26.13 -15.45 -15.03
C PRO A 28 -25.42 -14.09 -15.08
N GLU A 29 -25.40 -13.41 -13.94
CA GLU A 29 -24.56 -12.24 -13.67
C GLU A 29 -23.15 -12.51 -14.21
N GLY A 30 -22.86 -11.97 -15.39
CA GLY A 30 -21.49 -11.86 -15.86
C GLY A 30 -20.71 -10.99 -14.87
N PRO A 31 -19.41 -11.22 -14.67
CA PRO A 31 -18.63 -10.36 -13.79
C PRO A 31 -18.83 -8.91 -14.25
N SER A 32 -19.29 -8.07 -13.32
CA SER A 32 -19.57 -6.66 -13.55
C SER A 32 -18.40 -5.98 -14.28
N PRO A 33 -18.67 -5.17 -15.32
CA PRO A 33 -17.61 -4.49 -16.04
C PRO A 33 -17.03 -3.39 -15.15
N MET A 34 -15.71 -3.39 -15.00
CA MET A 34 -14.94 -2.22 -14.56
C MET A 34 -15.37 -1.63 -13.21
N SER A 35 -14.88 -2.24 -12.13
CA SER A 35 -14.07 -1.41 -11.25
C SER A 35 -12.74 -1.20 -11.98
N LEU A 36 -12.58 -0.03 -12.61
CA LEU A 36 -11.25 0.54 -12.80
C LEU A 36 -10.74 0.82 -11.38
N VAL A 37 -10.30 -0.23 -10.67
CA VAL A 37 -9.34 -0.06 -9.59
C VAL A 37 -8.18 0.63 -10.27
N SER A 38 -8.05 1.92 -10.00
CA SER A 38 -6.85 2.63 -10.42
C SER A 38 -5.66 1.81 -9.95
N ASP A 39 -4.61 1.82 -10.73
CA ASP A 39 -3.24 1.33 -10.47
C ASP A 39 -2.58 1.97 -9.23
N ARG A 40 -3.40 2.46 -8.28
CA ARG A 40 -3.04 2.91 -6.95
C ARG A 40 -2.91 1.66 -6.11
N MET A 41 -1.70 1.13 -6.12
CA MET A 41 -1.25 0.11 -5.18
C MET A 41 -1.69 0.53 -3.76
N ASP A 42 -2.27 -0.38 -2.98
CA ASP A 42 -2.91 -0.02 -1.72
C ASP A 42 -1.91 0.63 -0.75
N PRO A 43 -2.16 1.86 -0.26
CA PRO A 43 -1.21 2.57 0.59
C PRO A 43 -0.94 1.81 1.89
N GLU A 44 -1.93 1.07 2.42
CA GLU A 44 -1.74 0.23 3.60
C GLU A 44 -0.76 -0.93 3.36
N GLN A 45 -0.73 -1.51 2.15
CA GLN A 45 0.24 -2.56 1.81
C GLN A 45 1.66 -1.98 1.70
N ALA A 46 1.78 -0.77 1.15
CA ALA A 46 3.06 -0.06 1.10
C ALA A 46 3.59 0.23 2.51
N LEU A 47 2.72 0.69 3.42
CA LEU A 47 3.08 0.93 4.81
C LEU A 47 3.57 -0.35 5.51
N GLU A 48 2.86 -1.46 5.38
CA GLU A 48 3.26 -2.74 5.98
C GLU A 48 4.62 -3.19 5.44
N LEU A 49 4.84 -3.05 4.13
CA LEU A 49 6.13 -3.34 3.50
C LEU A 49 7.25 -2.44 4.05
N ILE A 50 7.01 -1.13 4.18
CA ILE A 50 7.98 -0.18 4.73
C ILE A 50 8.34 -0.58 6.16
N LEU A 51 7.35 -0.80 7.04
CA LEU A 51 7.59 -1.15 8.43
C LEU A 51 8.33 -2.48 8.57
N SER A 52 7.95 -3.48 7.77
CA SER A 52 8.62 -4.78 7.73
C SER A 52 10.08 -4.65 7.27
N SER A 53 10.33 -3.93 6.17
CA SER A 53 11.68 -3.70 5.65
C SER A 53 12.58 -3.00 6.66
N LEU A 54 12.06 -1.99 7.37
CA LEU A 54 12.77 -1.28 8.43
C LEU A 54 13.11 -2.19 9.63
N ASP A 55 12.16 -3.02 10.10
CA ASP A 55 12.42 -3.97 11.19
C ASP A 55 13.45 -5.04 10.79
N GLU A 56 13.31 -5.59 9.60
CA GLU A 56 14.24 -6.58 9.08
C GLU A 56 15.64 -5.99 8.88
N ALA A 57 15.72 -4.70 8.53
CA ALA A 57 16.98 -3.95 8.46
C ALA A 57 17.54 -3.57 9.85
N LYS A 58 16.83 -3.91 10.93
CA LYS A 58 17.18 -3.61 12.32
C LYS A 58 17.32 -2.11 12.56
N ALA A 59 16.48 -1.32 11.90
CA ALA A 59 16.33 0.09 12.22
C ALA A 59 15.71 0.26 13.62
N GLU A 60 16.08 1.34 14.30
CA GLU A 60 15.70 1.61 15.69
C GLU A 60 14.64 2.72 15.74
N ASP A 61 13.90 2.78 16.84
CA ASP A 61 12.92 3.85 17.12
C ASP A 61 11.99 4.15 15.93
N ILE A 62 11.40 3.10 15.34
CA ILE A 62 10.44 3.24 14.25
C ILE A 62 9.15 3.84 14.81
N LEU A 63 8.81 5.03 14.35
CA LEU A 63 7.60 5.77 14.68
C LEU A 63 6.81 6.00 13.39
N SER A 64 5.55 5.55 13.36
CA SER A 64 4.61 5.83 12.27
C SER A 64 3.60 6.88 12.71
N ILE A 65 3.44 7.94 11.93
CA ILE A 65 2.51 9.03 12.17
C ILE A 65 1.49 9.04 11.04
N ASP A 66 0.20 8.94 11.38
CA ASP A 66 -0.90 9.10 10.43
C ASP A 66 -1.13 10.60 10.17
N LEU A 67 -0.95 11.01 8.92
CA LEU A 67 -1.10 12.39 8.47
C LEU A 67 -2.44 12.62 7.76
N ARG A 68 -3.25 11.58 7.54
CA ARG A 68 -4.53 11.70 6.86
C ARG A 68 -5.44 12.67 7.61
N GLY A 69 -5.94 13.66 6.89
CA GLY A 69 -6.78 14.73 7.46
C GLY A 69 -6.03 15.82 8.24
N LYS A 70 -4.70 15.69 8.43
CA LYS A 70 -3.84 16.71 9.06
C LYS A 70 -2.97 17.44 8.06
N SER A 71 -2.46 16.73 7.05
CA SER A 71 -1.61 17.28 6.00
C SER A 71 -1.98 16.69 4.63
N SER A 72 -1.67 17.43 3.57
CA SER A 72 -1.79 16.96 2.18
C SER A 72 -0.45 16.50 1.60
N LEU A 73 0.60 16.49 2.43
CA LEU A 73 1.95 16.15 2.01
C LEU A 73 2.10 14.65 1.71
N ALA A 74 1.55 13.79 2.57
CA ALA A 74 1.55 12.33 2.47
C ALA A 74 0.46 11.76 3.40
N ASP A 75 0.10 10.49 3.22
CA ASP A 75 -0.83 9.79 4.13
C ASP A 75 -0.14 9.35 5.41
N PHE A 76 1.13 8.93 5.31
CA PHE A 76 1.93 8.48 6.46
C PHE A 76 3.32 9.09 6.47
N MET A 77 3.77 9.48 7.66
CA MET A 77 5.17 9.81 7.92
C MET A 77 5.78 8.76 8.85
N ILE A 78 6.89 8.17 8.43
CA ILE A 78 7.65 7.19 9.20
C ILE A 78 8.98 7.84 9.59
N ILE A 79 9.35 7.74 10.86
CA ILE A 79 10.62 8.24 11.40
C ILE A 79 11.35 7.07 12.03
N THR A 80 12.61 6.85 11.66
CA THR A 80 13.43 5.75 12.19
C THR A 80 14.89 6.16 12.32
N SER A 81 15.65 5.42 13.12
CA SER A 81 17.05 5.66 13.45
C SER A 81 17.95 4.53 12.92
N GLY A 82 19.12 4.89 12.40
CA GLY A 82 20.18 3.95 12.06
C GLY A 82 21.44 4.17 12.92
N ARG A 83 21.89 3.12 13.60
CA ARG A 83 23.09 3.08 14.48
C ARG A 83 24.41 3.66 13.94
N SER A 84 24.57 3.84 12.62
CA SER A 84 25.76 4.44 12.00
C SER A 84 25.46 4.90 10.58
N HIS A 85 26.33 5.74 10.01
CA HIS A 85 26.27 6.16 8.59
C HIS A 85 26.09 4.99 7.62
N ARG A 86 26.89 3.92 7.79
CA ARG A 86 26.82 2.72 6.96
C ARG A 86 25.49 2.00 7.16
N HIS A 87 24.98 1.97 8.39
CA HIS A 87 23.70 1.33 8.71
C HIS A 87 22.53 2.11 8.09
N VAL A 88 22.51 3.44 8.21
CA VAL A 88 21.50 4.30 7.55
C VAL A 88 21.50 4.07 6.03
N GLY A 89 22.67 4.06 5.40
CA GLY A 89 22.78 3.77 3.97
C GLY A 89 22.26 2.38 3.61
N ALA A 90 22.58 1.35 4.40
CA ALA A 90 22.12 -0.02 4.16
C ALA A 90 20.60 -0.18 4.36
N VAL A 91 20.02 0.46 5.38
CA VAL A 91 18.57 0.48 5.62
C VAL A 91 17.86 1.16 4.45
N SER A 92 18.35 2.33 4.02
CA SER A 92 17.78 3.09 2.91
C SER A 92 17.81 2.30 1.60
N ASP A 93 18.97 1.73 1.27
CA ASP A 93 19.19 0.96 0.05
C ASP A 93 18.38 -0.34 0.03
N ARG A 94 18.21 -1.00 1.19
CA ARG A 94 17.28 -2.13 1.31
C ARG A 94 15.84 -1.70 1.07
N LEU A 95 15.37 -0.66 1.74
CA LEU A 95 14.00 -0.18 1.61
C LEU A 95 13.67 0.19 0.16
N LEU A 96 14.59 0.86 -0.54
CA LEU A 96 14.41 1.21 -1.96
C LEU A 96 14.32 -0.03 -2.86
N ARG A 97 15.09 -1.09 -2.57
CA ARG A 97 14.97 -2.36 -3.28
C ARG A 97 13.63 -3.02 -3.02
N ASP A 98 13.24 -3.12 -1.74
CA ASP A 98 11.99 -3.79 -1.36
C ASP A 98 10.78 -3.06 -1.96
N LEU A 99 10.78 -1.72 -1.94
CA LEU A 99 9.77 -0.90 -2.62
C LEU A 99 9.74 -1.19 -4.12
N LYS A 100 10.91 -1.17 -4.79
CA LYS A 100 10.99 -1.42 -6.23
C LYS A 100 10.51 -2.82 -6.62
N ASP A 101 10.91 -3.85 -5.86
CA ASP A 101 10.58 -5.24 -6.15
C ASP A 101 9.09 -5.54 -5.96
N ASN A 102 8.40 -4.75 -5.13
CA ASN A 102 6.96 -4.83 -4.92
C ASN A 102 6.14 -3.84 -5.76
N GLY A 103 6.78 -3.08 -6.67
CA GLY A 103 6.08 -2.18 -7.61
C GLY A 103 5.96 -0.72 -7.16
N PHE A 104 6.53 -0.34 -6.00
CA PHE A 104 6.55 1.02 -5.45
C PHE A 104 7.81 1.83 -5.84
N GLY A 105 8.42 1.53 -6.98
CA GLY A 105 9.78 1.98 -7.35
C GLY A 105 9.97 3.46 -7.72
N ASN A 106 8.94 4.31 -7.62
CA ASN A 106 9.00 5.73 -8.00
C ASN A 106 9.44 6.65 -6.85
N ALA A 107 10.12 6.11 -5.84
CA ALA A 107 10.53 6.88 -4.67
C ALA A 107 11.59 7.94 -4.99
N HIS A 108 11.38 9.17 -4.51
CA HIS A 108 12.37 10.23 -4.50
C HIS A 108 13.25 10.10 -3.24
N VAL A 109 14.55 10.36 -3.37
CA VAL A 109 15.52 10.10 -2.31
C VAL A 109 16.45 11.29 -2.12
N GLU A 110 16.62 11.71 -0.87
CA GLU A 110 17.53 12.80 -0.49
C GLU A 110 18.50 12.38 0.63
N GLY A 111 19.64 13.07 0.73
CA GLY A 111 20.62 12.86 1.81
C GLY A 111 21.65 11.75 1.58
N LEU A 112 21.48 10.93 0.54
CA LEU A 112 22.54 10.03 0.07
C LEU A 112 23.60 10.78 -0.76
N PRO A 113 24.88 10.34 -0.74
CA PRO A 113 25.45 9.23 0.04
C PRO A 113 25.92 9.64 1.45
N ASN A 114 25.60 10.86 1.89
CA ASN A 114 26.07 11.39 3.17
C ASN A 114 25.38 10.75 4.38
N CYS A 115 24.22 10.10 4.24
CA CYS A 115 23.57 9.24 5.23
C CYS A 115 23.50 9.74 6.70
N ASP A 116 23.65 11.04 6.94
CA ASP A 116 23.40 11.66 8.24
C ASP A 116 21.90 11.74 8.51
N TRP A 117 21.17 11.99 7.43
CA TRP A 117 19.72 11.90 7.31
C TRP A 117 19.41 11.43 5.89
N VAL A 118 18.44 10.53 5.75
CA VAL A 118 17.92 10.12 4.45
C VAL A 118 16.41 10.31 4.45
N LEU A 119 15.91 10.94 3.41
CA LEU A 119 14.48 11.04 3.09
C LEU A 119 14.19 10.08 1.95
N ILE A 120 13.14 9.27 2.10
CA ILE A 120 12.57 8.48 1.02
C ILE A 120 11.09 8.85 0.92
N ASP A 121 10.69 9.40 -0.20
CA ASP A 121 9.33 9.86 -0.47
C ASP A 121 8.70 9.03 -1.60
N THR A 122 7.62 8.32 -1.32
CA THR A 122 6.88 7.52 -2.30
C THR A 122 5.62 8.22 -2.82
N GLY A 123 5.35 9.46 -2.40
CA GLY A 123 4.13 10.21 -2.64
C GLY A 123 3.13 10.02 -1.50
N ASP A 124 2.72 8.76 -1.24
CA ASP A 124 1.76 8.46 -0.17
C ASP A 124 2.46 8.28 1.20
N HIS A 125 3.76 7.97 1.20
CA HIS A 125 4.54 7.72 2.43
C HIS A 125 5.85 8.48 2.39
N ILE A 126 6.21 9.08 3.52
CA ILE A 126 7.49 9.75 3.70
C ILE A 126 8.26 9.08 4.83
N VAL A 127 9.43 8.53 4.51
CA VAL A 127 10.30 7.84 5.46
C VAL A 127 11.53 8.68 5.73
N HIS A 128 11.72 9.07 7.00
CA HIS A 128 12.92 9.73 7.48
C HIS A 128 13.78 8.74 8.25
N ILE A 129 15.01 8.53 7.78
CA ILE A 129 16.00 7.68 8.44
C ILE A 129 17.12 8.58 8.97
N PHE A 130 17.21 8.71 10.28
CA PHE A 130 18.17 9.57 10.95
C PHE A 130 19.32 8.78 11.56
N ARG A 131 20.46 9.42 11.76
CA ARG A 131 21.41 8.98 12.80
C ARG A 131 20.90 9.41 14.18
N PRO A 132 21.07 8.59 15.24
CA PRO A 132 20.60 8.91 16.58
C PRO A 132 21.03 10.31 17.06
N GLU A 133 22.30 10.66 16.84
CA GLU A 133 22.86 11.96 17.20
C GLU A 133 22.22 13.16 16.46
N VAL A 134 21.75 12.94 15.22
CA VAL A 134 21.06 13.97 14.42
C VAL A 134 19.59 14.05 14.83
N ARG A 135 18.95 12.92 15.11
CA ARG A 135 17.55 12.84 15.57
C ARG A 135 17.36 13.59 16.89
N GLU A 136 18.26 13.39 17.86
CA GLU A 136 18.25 14.09 19.15
C GLU A 136 18.44 15.60 19.00
N PHE A 137 19.31 16.02 18.08
CA PHE A 137 19.61 17.44 17.86
C PHE A 137 18.42 18.20 17.27
N TYR A 138 17.72 17.60 16.30
CA TYR A 138 16.60 18.26 15.62
C TYR A 138 15.24 18.06 16.30
N ASN A 139 15.11 17.07 17.21
CA ASN A 139 13.92 16.80 18.05
C ASN A 139 12.58 16.93 17.31
N ILE A 140 12.56 16.44 16.06
CA ILE A 140 11.49 16.68 15.10
C ILE A 140 10.19 16.00 15.55
N GLU A 141 10.32 14.92 16.34
CA GLU A 141 9.22 14.25 17.01
C GLU A 141 8.38 15.21 17.84
N LYS A 142 8.97 16.23 18.50
CA LYS A 142 8.18 17.20 19.27
C LYS A 142 7.30 18.09 18.39
N MET A 143 7.69 18.37 17.15
CA MET A 143 6.87 19.17 16.24
C MET A 143 5.66 18.36 15.76
N TRP A 144 5.85 17.08 15.44
CA TRP A 144 4.76 16.23 14.92
C TRP A 144 3.93 15.55 16.02
N ALA A 145 4.49 15.31 17.20
CA ALA A 145 3.76 14.80 18.37
C ALA A 145 2.86 15.86 19.01
N ALA A 146 3.22 17.15 18.92
CA ALA A 146 2.38 18.23 19.41
C ALA A 146 1.09 18.40 18.60
N GLU A 147 1.12 18.11 17.29
CA GLU A 147 -0.07 18.11 16.41
C GLU A 147 -0.85 16.79 16.44
N SER A 148 -0.39 15.79 17.21
CA SER A 148 -1.15 14.57 17.50
C SER A 148 -1.83 14.56 18.87
N GLN A 149 -1.70 15.64 19.66
CA GLN A 149 -2.44 15.85 20.91
C GLN A 149 -3.57 16.87 20.73
N ASP A 150 -4.61 16.49 19.97
CA ASP A 150 -5.96 17.02 20.19
C ASP A 150 -6.77 15.90 20.85
N ASP A 151 -6.53 15.69 22.14
CA ASP A 151 -7.42 14.89 22.98
C ASP A 151 -7.91 15.75 24.17
N VAL A 152 -9.24 15.78 24.28
CA VAL A 152 -10.15 16.32 25.32
C VAL A 152 -10.79 17.68 25.06
#